data_AF-U1Q4D0-F1
#
_entry.id   AF-U1Q4D0-F1
#
_cell.length_a   1.000
_cell.length_b   1.000
_cell.length_c   1.000
_cell.angle_alpha   90.00
_cell.angle_beta   90.00
_cell.angle_gamma   90.00
#
_symmetry.space_group_name_H-M   'P 1'
#
loop_
_entity.id
_entity.type
_entity.pdbx_description
1 polymer ?
#
loop_
_entity_poly.entity_id
_entity_poly.type
_entity_poly.pdbx_seq_one_letter_code
_entity_poly.pdbx_strand_id
1 'polypeptide(L)' 'MRVDELVDFVALAGGVASSSQLKSAGFSAGLIAHASEDGRIERLTRGVYCTPDVFNDDFLVN' A
#
# COMPACT_ATOMS: atom_id res chain seq x y z
N MET A 1 -12.33 6.17 5.07
CA MET A 1 -12.36 7.03 3.86
C MET A 1 -10.95 7.37 3.37
N ARG A 2 -10.16 8.22 4.05
CA ARG A 2 -8.78 8.57 3.60
C ARG A 2 -7.80 7.38 3.55
N VAL A 3 -7.95 6.41 4.46
CA VAL A 3 -7.12 5.19 4.47
C VAL A 3 -7.52 4.27 3.31
N ASP A 4 -8.82 4.15 3.02
CA ASP A 4 -9.31 3.33 1.90
C ASP A 4 -8.84 3.89 0.55
N GLU A 5 -8.91 5.23 0.37
CA GLU A 5 -8.35 5.90 -0.82
C GLU A 5 -6.85 5.63 -1.00
N LEU A 6 -6.10 5.55 0.10
CA LEU A 6 -4.68 5.22 0.07
C LEU A 6 -4.46 3.76 -0.36
N VAL A 7 -5.22 2.82 0.20
CA VAL A 7 -5.15 1.40 -0.16
C VAL A 7 -5.51 1.20 -1.63
N ASP A 8 -6.59 1.83 -2.09
CA ASP A 8 -7.03 1.80 -3.48
C ASP A 8 -5.95 2.36 -4.42
N PHE A 9 -5.29 3.45 -4.02
CA PHE A 9 -4.18 3.99 -4.80
C PHE A 9 -3.01 2.99 -4.93
N VAL A 10 -2.65 2.30 -3.85
CA VAL A 10 -1.60 1.26 -3.90
C VAL A 10 -2.02 0.09 -4.78
N ALA A 11 -3.27 -0.36 -4.67
CA ALA A 11 -3.81 -1.41 -5.51
C ALA A 11 -3.77 -1.03 -7.00
N LEU A 12 -4.25 0.17 -7.35
CA LEU A 12 -4.23 0.71 -8.71
C LEU A 12 -2.81 0.93 -9.26
N ALA A 13 -1.82 1.11 -8.39
CA ALA A 13 -0.40 1.21 -8.76
C ALA A 13 0.26 -0.16 -9.03
N GLY A 14 -0.52 -1.26 -9.07
CA GLY A 14 -0.01 -2.62 -9.22
C GLY A 14 0.31 -3.29 -7.88
N GLY A 15 -0.38 -2.90 -6.81
CA GLY A 15 -0.23 -3.46 -5.48
C GLY A 15 1.01 -3.00 -4.71
N VAL A 16 1.87 -2.16 -5.30
CA VAL A 16 3.07 -1.60 -4.65
C VAL A 16 3.21 -0.11 -4.96
N ALA A 17 3.50 0.70 -3.93
CA ALA A 17 3.79 2.12 -4.10
C ALA A 17 4.91 2.59 -3.16
N SER A 18 5.72 3.54 -3.65
CA SER A 18 6.73 4.22 -2.84
C SER A 18 6.15 5.38 -2.03
N SER A 19 6.82 5.73 -0.93
CA SER A 19 6.48 6.88 -0.09
C SER A 19 6.49 8.20 -0.85
N SER A 20 7.31 8.34 -1.90
CA SER A 20 7.30 9.51 -2.77
C SER A 20 6.05 9.54 -3.65
N GLN A 21 5.64 8.42 -4.23
CA GLN A 21 4.38 8.33 -4.99
C GLN A 21 3.17 8.66 -4.10
N LEU A 22 3.10 8.09 -2.90
CA LEU A 22 2.01 8.35 -1.95
C LEU A 22 1.97 9.83 -1.51
N LYS A 23 3.13 10.44 -1.26
CA LYS A 23 3.20 11.87 -0.93
C LYS A 23 2.81 12.76 -2.10
N SER A 24 3.25 12.43 -3.31
CA SER A 24 2.86 13.14 -4.53
C SER A 24 1.36 13.04 -4.83
N ALA A 25 0.72 11.94 -4.41
CA ALA A 25 -0.74 11.77 -4.45
C ALA A 25 -1.48 12.52 -3.33
N GLY A 26 -0.76 13.18 -2.41
CA GLY A 26 -1.34 14.00 -1.34
C GLY A 26 -1.56 13.27 -0.02
N PHE A 27 -1.09 12.03 0.13
CA PHE A 27 -1.17 11.31 1.40
C PHE A 27 -0.07 11.79 2.37
N SER A 28 -0.48 12.12 3.59
CA SER A 28 0.46 12.58 4.62
C SER A 28 1.27 11.41 5.19
N ALA A 29 2.46 11.70 5.73
CA ALA A 29 3.29 10.67 6.37
C ALA A 29 2.58 9.98 7.55
N GLY A 30 1.78 10.73 8.32
CA GLY A 30 1.00 10.19 9.43
C GLY A 30 -0.10 9.23 8.96
N LEU A 31 -0.79 9.54 7.85
CA LEU A 31 -1.80 8.65 7.27
C LEU A 31 -1.17 7.35 6.74
N ILE A 32 -0.01 7.46 6.07
CA ILE A 32 0.74 6.29 5.57
C ILE A 32 1.20 5.41 6.74
N ALA A 33 1.73 6.02 7.81
CA ALA A 33 2.14 5.31 9.01
C ALA A 33 0.95 4.60 9.67
N HIS A 34 -0.17 5.31 9.88
CA HIS A 34 -1.38 4.74 10.45
C HIS A 34 -1.93 3.58 9.62
N ALA A 35 -2.03 3.72 8.29
CA ALA A 35 -2.46 2.65 7.41
C ALA A 35 -1.53 1.42 7.46
N SER A 36 -0.23 1.64 7.68
CA SER A 36 0.75 0.58 7.85
C SER A 36 0.67 -0.10 9.22
N GLU A 37 0.44 0.66 10.29
CA GLU A 37 0.28 0.15 11.66
C GLU A 37 -1.02 -0.66 11.80
N ASP A 38 -2.08 -0.24 11.11
CA ASP A 38 -3.37 -0.95 11.06
C ASP A 38 -3.36 -2.16 10.09
N GLY A 39 -2.23 -2.44 9.43
CA GLY A 39 -2.09 -3.58 8.51
C GLY A 39 -2.88 -3.44 7.20
N ARG A 40 -3.35 -2.23 6.86
CA ARG A 40 -4.09 -1.95 5.61
C ARG A 40 -3.15 -1.96 4.40
N ILE A 41 -1.89 -1.59 4.62
CA ILE A 41 -0.77 -1.76 3.71
C ILE A 41 0.41 -2.29 4.50
N GLU A 42 1.28 -3.06 3.86
CA GLU A 42 2.49 -3.58 4.48
C GLU A 42 3.71 -2.81 3.99
N ARG A 43 4.72 -2.65 4.86
CA ARG A 43 5.96 -1.98 4.49
C ARG A 43 7.01 -3.01 4.06
N LEU A 44 7.28 -3.08 2.76
CA LEU A 44 8.28 -3.99 2.18
C LEU A 44 9.72 -3.60 2.52
N THR A 45 10.02 -2.31 2.38
CA THR A 45 11.34 -1.75 2.71
C THR A 45 11.19 -0.29 3.13
N ARG A 46 12.30 0.41 3.35
CA ARG A 46 12.25 1.84 3.69
C ARG A 46 11.59 2.64 2.57
N GLY A 47 10.38 3.12 2.85
CA GLY A 47 9.62 3.97 1.96
C GLY A 47 8.97 3.24 0.78
N VAL A 48 8.74 1.93 0.89
CA VAL A 48 7.97 1.15 -0.10
C VAL A 48 6.91 0.35 0.64
N TYR A 49 5.69 0.40 0.12
CA TYR A 49 4.50 -0.19 0.71
C TYR A 49 3.73 -1.02 -0.31
N CYS A 50 2.98 -2.02 0.13
CA CYS A 50 2.15 -2.86 -0.71
C CYS A 50 0.81 -3.21 -0.08
N THR A 51 -0.14 -3.69 -0.87
CA THR A 51 -1.34 -4.36 -0.32
C THR A 51 -0.96 -5.73 0.24
N PRO A 52 -1.68 -6.25 1.26
CA PRO A 52 -1.39 -7.56 1.84
C PRO A 52 -1.46 -8.72 0.83
N ASP A 53 -2.30 -8.55 -0.18
CA ASP A 53 -2.63 -9.54 -1.21
C ASP A 53 -1.67 -9.51 -2.41
N VAL A 54 -0.72 -8.57 -2.48
CA VAL A 54 0.17 -8.41 -3.64
C VAL A 54 1.03 -9.65 -3.94
N PHE A 55 1.29 -10.48 -2.94
CA PHE A 55 2.07 -11.73 -3.08
C PHE A 55 1.20 -12.98 -3.15
N ASN A 56 -0.12 -12.82 -3.06
CA ASN A 56 -1.06 -13.92 -3.16
C ASN A 56 -1.32 -14.17 -4.65
N ASP A 57 -0.38 -14.86 -5.29
CA ASP A 57 -0.51 -15.27 -6.68
C ASP A 57 -1.40 -16.52 -6.75
N ASP A 58 -2.32 -16.58 -7.73
CA ASP A 58 -3.22 -17.71 -7.99
C ASP A 58 -2.47 -18.96 -8.55
N PHE A 59 -1.16 -19.04 -8.31
CA PHE A 59 -0.28 -20.17 -8.64
C PHE A 59 -0.55 -21.43 -7.81
N LEU A 60 -1.75 -21.56 -7.22
CA LEU A 60 -2.27 -22.84 -6.79
C LEU A 60 -2.55 -23.68 -8.04
N VAL A 61 -1.50 -24.41 -8.44
CA VAL A 61 -1.47 -25.39 -9.53
C VAL A 61 -2.68 -26.32 -9.38
N ASN A 62 -3.59 -26.28 -10.34
CA ASN A 62 -4.64 -27.28 -10.54
C ASN A 62 -4.09 -28.40 -11.43
#